data_AF-A0A3B8U3R1-F1
#
_entry.id   AF-A0A3B8U3R1-F1
#
_cell.length_a   1.000
_cell.length_b   1.000
_cell.length_c   1.000
_cell.angle_alpha   90.00
_cell.angle_beta   90.00
_cell.angle_gamma   90.00
#
_symmetry.space_group_name_H-M   'P 1'
#
loop_
_entity.id
_entity.type
_entity.pdbx_description
1 polymer ?
#
loop_
_entity_poly.entity_id
_entity_poly.type
_entity_poly.pdbx_seq_one_letter_code
_entity_poly.pdbx_strand_id
1 'polypeptide(L)'
;DQIEKIKAAGIENILALRGDIPEGMDFPTPRYFEHAVQLVEEIRKDYPEACIGGACYPEKHPDASNKDEDIRHIKEKVDAGCDFLTTQMFFNNSIYYNYLYRLREAGVTVPILAGIMPVTSRRQMERSIQLSGCVIPPELTALADRFGDSPAAMQQAGILYASHQIIDLIANGCGHIHVYTMNKPEVAAGILNNLKGIL
;
A
#
# COMPACT_ATOMS: atom_id res chain seq x y z
N ASP A 1 14.94 12.48 18.63
CA ASP A 1 15.33 13.56 17.68
C ASP A 1 14.42 13.73 16.48
N GLN A 2 14.18 12.72 15.64
CA GLN A 2 13.37 12.91 14.42
C GLN A 2 11.88 13.14 14.72
N ILE A 3 11.32 12.42 15.69
CA ILE A 3 9.92 12.60 16.13
C ILE A 3 9.67 14.05 16.60
N GLU A 4 10.59 14.59 17.41
CA GLU A 4 10.53 15.99 17.84
C GLU A 4 10.58 16.99 16.67
N LYS A 5 11.38 16.73 15.63
CA LYS A 5 11.40 17.59 14.43
C LYS A 5 10.08 17.52 13.65
N ILE A 6 9.50 16.32 13.52
CA ILE A 6 8.20 16.12 12.87
C ILE A 6 7.11 16.88 13.65
N LYS A 7 7.11 16.74 14.97
CA LYS A 7 6.20 17.45 15.89
C LYS A 7 6.36 18.96 15.81
N ALA A 8 7.59 19.47 15.87
CA ALA A 8 7.88 20.91 15.76
C ALA A 8 7.50 21.50 14.39
N ALA A 9 7.48 20.67 13.34
CA ALA A 9 6.99 21.06 12.01
C ALA A 9 5.46 21.02 11.87
N GLY A 10 4.73 20.60 12.91
CA GLY A 10 3.26 20.48 12.89
C GLY A 10 2.75 19.33 12.02
N ILE A 11 3.57 18.30 11.79
CA ILE A 11 3.16 17.13 11.01
C ILE A 11 2.45 16.13 11.94
N GLU A 12 1.16 15.96 11.74
CA GLU A 12 0.30 15.15 12.63
C GLU A 12 0.07 13.71 12.13
N ASN A 13 0.47 13.39 10.90
CA ASN A 13 0.24 12.09 10.28
C ASN A 13 1.57 11.46 9.86
N ILE A 14 1.86 10.25 10.34
CA ILE A 14 3.13 9.57 10.14
C ILE A 14 2.88 8.15 9.64
N LEU A 15 3.48 7.77 8.51
CA LEU A 15 3.48 6.39 8.03
C LEU A 15 4.73 5.67 8.57
N ALA A 16 4.55 4.80 9.56
CA ALA A 16 5.63 4.05 10.20
C ALA A 16 5.97 2.79 9.38
N LEU A 17 7.21 2.71 8.90
CA LEU A 17 7.74 1.62 8.09
C LEU A 17 9.08 1.15 8.67
N ARG A 18 9.36 -0.16 8.57
CA ARG A 18 10.72 -0.70 8.82
C ARG A 18 11.70 -0.11 7.80
N GLY A 19 11.25 -0.02 6.55
CA GLY A 19 12.09 0.27 5.40
C GLY A 19 12.66 -0.99 4.75
N ASP A 20 13.18 -0.81 3.54
CA ASP A 20 13.93 -1.83 2.82
C ASP A 20 15.35 -1.91 3.38
N ILE A 21 15.87 -3.13 3.52
CA ILE A 21 17.24 -3.35 3.99
C ILE A 21 18.19 -3.08 2.81
N PRO A 22 19.14 -2.13 2.93
CA PRO A 22 20.11 -1.88 1.87
C PRO A 22 20.93 -3.13 1.54
N GLU A 23 21.24 -3.33 0.26
CA GLU A 23 22.04 -4.47 -0.19
C GLU A 23 23.43 -4.46 0.46
N GLY A 24 23.84 -5.62 1.01
CA GLY A 24 25.14 -5.78 1.68
C GLY A 24 25.21 -5.25 3.11
N MET A 25 24.08 -4.86 3.71
CA MET A 25 24.01 -4.46 5.12
C MET A 25 23.71 -5.66 6.02
N ASP A 26 24.56 -5.91 7.02
CA ASP A 26 24.21 -6.79 8.14
C ASP A 26 23.10 -6.13 8.97
N PHE A 27 21.94 -6.77 9.04
CA PHE A 27 20.74 -6.27 9.72
C PHE A 27 20.18 -7.35 10.65
N PRO A 28 19.69 -7.00 11.86
CA PRO A 28 19.53 -5.65 12.42
C PRO A 28 20.85 -5.03 12.93
N THR A 29 20.91 -3.70 12.99
CA THR A 29 22.01 -2.99 13.70
C THR A 29 21.44 -2.18 14.86
N PRO A 30 22.25 -1.80 15.87
CA PRO A 30 21.77 -1.02 17.03
C PRO A 30 21.12 0.32 16.69
N ARG A 31 21.26 0.79 15.44
CA ARG A 31 20.73 2.08 14.98
C ARG A 31 19.38 1.98 14.26
N TYR A 32 18.92 0.77 13.94
CA TYR A 32 17.64 0.55 13.25
C TYR A 32 16.74 -0.37 14.05
N PHE A 33 15.45 -0.09 14.00
CA PHE A 33 14.45 -1.03 14.49
C PHE A 33 14.40 -2.25 13.57
N GLU A 34 14.35 -3.43 14.16
CA GLU A 34 14.20 -4.70 13.46
C GLU A 34 12.82 -4.80 12.80
N HIS A 35 11.80 -4.25 13.47
CA HIS A 35 10.42 -4.30 13.03
C HIS A 35 9.73 -2.94 13.12
N ALA A 36 8.79 -2.68 12.21
CA ALA A 36 8.01 -1.44 12.19
C ALA A 36 7.21 -1.20 13.49
N VAL A 37 6.83 -2.26 14.20
CA VAL A 37 6.10 -2.17 15.49
C VAL A 37 6.89 -1.36 16.53
N GLN A 38 8.21 -1.51 16.58
CA GLN A 38 9.06 -0.79 17.54
C GLN A 38 9.05 0.73 17.26
N LEU A 39 9.01 1.11 15.98
CA LEU A 39 8.87 2.51 15.59
C LEU A 39 7.48 3.05 15.94
N VAL A 40 6.42 2.25 15.78
CA VAL A 40 5.05 2.64 16.19
C VAL A 40 5.00 2.88 17.70
N GLU A 41 5.58 1.99 18.50
CA GLU A 41 5.67 2.15 19.96
C GLU A 41 6.44 3.42 20.36
N GLU A 42 7.57 3.71 19.71
CA GLU A 42 8.36 4.91 19.97
C GLU A 42 7.58 6.19 19.61
N ILE A 43 6.94 6.23 18.43
CA ILE A 43 6.10 7.37 18.03
C ILE A 43 4.95 7.55 19.02
N ARG A 44 4.26 6.48 19.40
CA ARG A 44 3.11 6.57 20.33
C ARG A 44 3.53 7.04 21.71
N LYS A 45 4.74 6.72 22.16
CA LYS A 45 5.31 7.18 23.44
C LYS A 45 5.67 8.67 23.41
N ASP A 46 6.36 9.13 22.36
CA ASP A 46 6.92 10.48 22.30
C ASP A 46 5.97 11.51 21.66
N TYR A 47 5.04 11.05 20.82
CA TYR A 47 4.05 11.86 20.11
C TYR A 47 2.65 11.18 20.13
N PRO A 48 2.03 11.02 21.31
CA PRO A 48 0.81 10.24 21.49
C PRO A 48 -0.41 10.73 20.72
N GLU A 49 -0.44 11.99 20.32
CA GLU A 49 -1.51 12.62 19.54
C GLU A 49 -1.35 12.45 18.02
N ALA A 50 -0.23 11.93 17.53
CA ALA A 50 -0.03 11.68 16.11
C ALA A 50 -0.96 10.56 15.59
N CYS A 51 -1.42 10.73 14.35
CA CYS A 51 -2.08 9.70 13.58
C CYS A 51 -1.02 8.81 12.90
N ILE A 52 -0.96 7.53 13.28
CA ILE A 52 0.08 6.60 12.85
C ILE A 52 -0.48 5.62 11.83
N GLY A 53 -0.03 5.71 10.58
CA GLY A 53 -0.28 4.72 9.54
C GLY A 53 0.73 3.58 9.57
N GLY A 54 0.33 2.38 9.16
CA GLY A 54 1.24 1.26 8.87
C GLY A 54 1.03 0.67 7.47
N ALA A 55 2.05 0.01 6.93
CA ALA A 55 1.89 -0.79 5.70
C ALA A 55 1.36 -2.20 5.99
N CYS A 56 0.58 -2.76 5.07
CA CYS A 56 0.08 -4.13 5.10
C CYS A 56 0.07 -4.75 3.69
N TYR A 57 0.02 -6.08 3.57
CA TYR A 57 0.35 -6.79 2.33
C TYR A 57 -0.73 -7.83 2.00
N PRO A 58 -1.69 -7.52 1.09
CA PRO A 58 -2.76 -8.46 0.73
C PRO A 58 -2.26 -9.82 0.25
N GLU A 59 -1.06 -9.85 -0.32
CA GLU A 59 -0.43 -11.04 -0.88
C GLU A 59 0.68 -11.65 -0.02
N LYS A 60 0.84 -11.20 1.25
CA LYS A 60 1.95 -11.50 2.19
C LYS A 60 3.18 -10.61 1.94
N HIS A 61 3.81 -10.15 3.01
CA HIS A 61 5.15 -9.57 2.90
C HIS A 61 6.15 -10.61 2.34
N PRO A 62 7.07 -10.25 1.42
CA PRO A 62 8.08 -11.17 0.89
C PRO A 62 8.85 -11.94 1.98
N ASP A 63 9.33 -11.22 2.99
CA ASP A 63 10.08 -11.76 4.14
C ASP A 63 9.26 -12.62 5.13
N ALA A 64 7.92 -12.61 5.10
CA ALA A 64 7.13 -13.40 6.03
C ALA A 64 7.08 -14.89 5.63
N SER A 65 7.14 -15.82 6.58
CA SER A 65 7.17 -17.26 6.23
C SER A 65 5.87 -17.75 5.60
N ASN A 66 4.74 -17.22 6.05
CA ASN A 66 3.40 -17.56 5.56
C ASN A 66 2.42 -16.41 5.82
N LYS A 67 1.20 -16.53 5.27
CA LYS A 67 0.18 -15.49 5.35
C LYS A 67 -0.41 -15.30 6.75
N ASP A 68 -0.43 -16.33 7.59
CA ASP A 68 -1.00 -16.23 8.94
C ASP A 68 -0.04 -15.51 9.88
N GLU A 69 1.25 -15.78 9.74
CA GLU A 69 2.31 -15.01 10.41
C GLU A 69 2.29 -13.53 10.00
N ASP A 70 2.17 -13.23 8.71
CA ASP A 70 2.08 -11.85 8.23
C ASP A 70 0.93 -11.10 8.90
N ILE A 71 -0.26 -11.72 8.97
CA ILE A 71 -1.44 -11.16 9.64
C ILE A 71 -1.22 -10.97 11.15
N ARG A 72 -0.55 -11.91 11.83
CA ARG A 72 -0.20 -11.76 13.24
C ARG A 72 0.66 -10.51 13.47
N HIS A 73 1.69 -10.30 12.64
CA HIS A 73 2.52 -9.08 12.72
C HIS A 73 1.75 -7.81 12.35
N ILE A 74 0.74 -7.87 11.48
CA ILE A 74 -0.18 -6.74 11.27
C ILE A 74 -0.95 -6.42 12.54
N LYS A 75 -1.50 -7.44 13.22
CA LYS A 75 -2.23 -7.26 14.48
C LYS A 75 -1.35 -6.64 15.56
N GLU A 76 -0.11 -7.11 15.71
CA GLU A 76 0.87 -6.55 16.65
C GLU A 76 1.15 -5.06 16.38
N LYS A 77 1.32 -4.66 15.10
CA LYS A 77 1.47 -3.23 14.74
C LYS A 77 0.24 -2.39 15.09
N VAL A 78 -0.95 -2.92 14.88
CA VAL A 78 -2.20 -2.23 15.24
C VAL A 78 -2.32 -2.10 16.74
N ASP A 79 -1.99 -3.15 17.50
CA ASP A 79 -2.01 -3.13 18.96
C ASP A 79 -0.98 -2.18 19.58
N ALA A 80 0.16 -1.99 18.92
CA ALA A 80 1.14 -0.96 19.28
C ALA A 80 0.65 0.47 19.04
N GLY A 81 -0.42 0.64 18.25
CA GLY A 81 -1.10 1.91 18.07
C GLY A 81 -1.08 2.46 16.65
N CYS A 82 -1.09 1.65 15.60
CA CYS A 82 -1.47 2.17 14.27
C CYS A 82 -2.96 2.56 14.26
N ASP A 83 -3.26 3.76 13.76
CA ASP A 83 -4.62 4.29 13.59
C ASP A 83 -5.26 3.88 12.26
N PHE A 84 -4.45 3.57 11.25
CA PHE A 84 -4.90 3.03 9.97
C PHE A 84 -3.78 2.21 9.30
N LEU A 85 -4.15 1.43 8.29
CA LEU A 85 -3.20 0.73 7.43
C LEU A 85 -3.40 1.12 5.98
N THR A 86 -2.31 1.15 5.20
CA THR A 86 -2.37 1.19 3.73
C THR A 86 -1.85 -0.12 3.18
N THR A 87 -2.56 -0.70 2.22
CA THR A 87 -2.07 -1.90 1.56
C THR A 87 -0.94 -1.56 0.61
N GLN A 88 -0.01 -2.48 0.41
CA GLN A 88 0.75 -2.57 -0.83
C GLN A 88 -0.20 -2.64 -2.03
N MET A 89 0.28 -2.23 -3.19
CA MET A 89 -0.46 -2.32 -4.46
C MET A 89 -0.97 -3.75 -4.71
N PHE A 90 -2.16 -3.86 -5.29
CA PHE A 90 -2.73 -5.11 -5.78
C PHE A 90 -3.50 -4.85 -7.07
N PHE A 91 -3.56 -5.85 -7.94
CA PHE A 91 -4.22 -5.72 -9.24
C PHE A 91 -5.52 -6.52 -9.33
N ASN A 92 -5.83 -7.37 -8.35
CA ASN A 92 -7.07 -8.13 -8.26
C ASN A 92 -7.80 -7.81 -6.95
N ASN A 93 -8.98 -7.21 -7.04
CA ASN A 93 -9.75 -6.80 -5.87
C ASN A 93 -10.21 -7.99 -4.99
N SER A 94 -10.37 -9.18 -5.56
CA SER A 94 -10.72 -10.38 -4.80
C SER A 94 -9.67 -10.74 -3.76
N ILE A 95 -8.39 -10.46 -4.06
CA ILE A 95 -7.27 -10.65 -3.12
C ILE A 95 -7.42 -9.69 -1.94
N TYR A 96 -7.72 -8.42 -2.22
CA TYR A 96 -7.97 -7.41 -1.19
C TYR A 96 -9.18 -7.78 -0.31
N TYR A 97 -10.31 -8.20 -0.90
CA TYR A 97 -11.49 -8.59 -0.13
C TYR A 97 -11.23 -9.80 0.78
N ASN A 98 -10.54 -10.84 0.27
CA ASN A 98 -10.14 -11.97 1.09
C ASN A 98 -9.20 -11.54 2.23
N TYR A 99 -8.30 -10.60 1.95
CA TYR A 99 -7.39 -10.07 2.95
C TYR A 99 -8.12 -9.31 4.07
N LEU A 100 -9.09 -8.44 3.72
CA LEU A 100 -9.92 -7.74 4.70
C LEU A 100 -10.66 -8.72 5.63
N TYR A 101 -11.19 -9.81 5.07
CA TYR A 101 -11.86 -10.84 5.87
C TYR A 101 -10.91 -11.44 6.91
N ARG A 102 -9.70 -11.85 6.49
CA ARG A 102 -8.71 -12.46 7.39
C ARG A 102 -8.17 -11.48 8.43
N LEU A 103 -7.99 -10.20 8.07
CA LEU A 103 -7.65 -9.15 9.03
C LEU A 103 -8.74 -8.97 10.09
N ARG A 104 -10.02 -8.96 9.69
CA ARG A 104 -11.14 -8.88 10.63
C ARG A 104 -11.22 -10.09 11.55
N GLU A 105 -11.02 -11.30 11.04
CA GLU A 105 -10.95 -12.52 11.87
C GLU A 105 -9.84 -12.44 12.92
N ALA A 106 -8.71 -11.81 12.60
CA ALA A 106 -7.61 -11.57 13.53
C ALA A 106 -7.84 -10.39 14.50
N GLY A 107 -9.01 -9.73 14.44
CA GLY A 107 -9.36 -8.59 15.29
C GLY A 107 -8.74 -7.26 14.87
N VAL A 108 -8.24 -7.13 13.64
CA VAL A 108 -7.80 -5.85 13.08
C VAL A 108 -9.02 -5.06 12.60
N THR A 109 -9.31 -3.93 13.27
CA THR A 109 -10.54 -3.14 13.06
C THR A 109 -10.29 -1.70 12.60
N VAL A 110 -9.02 -1.28 12.52
CA VAL A 110 -8.65 0.04 12.00
C VAL A 110 -8.95 0.17 10.51
N PRO A 111 -9.18 1.39 9.97
CA PRO A 111 -9.37 1.60 8.55
C PRO A 111 -8.21 1.06 7.71
N ILE A 112 -8.55 0.40 6.60
CA ILE A 112 -7.58 -0.14 5.63
C ILE A 112 -7.75 0.57 4.29
N LEU A 113 -6.78 1.40 3.93
CA LEU A 113 -6.71 2.10 2.66
C LEU A 113 -6.25 1.12 1.57
N ALA A 114 -7.07 0.96 0.52
CA ALA A 114 -6.69 0.19 -0.65
C ALA A 114 -5.64 0.95 -1.48
N GLY A 115 -4.42 0.41 -1.52
CA GLY A 115 -3.32 0.90 -2.33
C GLY A 115 -3.51 0.53 -3.80
N ILE A 116 -3.78 1.51 -4.66
CA ILE A 116 -4.01 1.32 -6.10
C ILE A 116 -2.89 1.97 -6.89
N MET A 117 -2.22 1.17 -7.72
CA MET A 117 -1.19 1.66 -8.62
C MET A 117 -1.63 1.46 -10.08
N PRO A 118 -1.87 2.54 -10.83
CA PRO A 118 -2.10 2.45 -12.28
C PRO A 118 -0.82 2.00 -13.00
N VAL A 119 -0.92 0.94 -13.80
CA VAL A 119 0.19 0.43 -14.60
C VAL A 119 0.27 1.20 -15.92
N THR A 120 1.21 2.14 -16.00
CA THR A 120 1.33 3.06 -17.15
C THR A 120 2.40 2.66 -18.16
N SER A 121 3.17 1.59 -17.89
CA SER A 121 4.18 1.05 -18.80
C SER A 121 4.48 -0.42 -18.50
N ARG A 122 4.92 -1.18 -19.52
CA ARG A 122 5.36 -2.59 -19.33
C ARG A 122 6.48 -2.72 -18.29
N ARG A 123 7.48 -1.83 -18.36
CA ARG A 123 8.59 -1.81 -17.40
C ARG A 123 8.11 -1.62 -15.95
N GLN A 124 7.08 -0.79 -15.73
CA GLN A 124 6.50 -0.61 -14.40
C GLN A 124 5.82 -1.91 -13.93
N MET A 125 5.08 -2.58 -14.80
CA MET A 125 4.45 -3.87 -14.50
C MET A 125 5.47 -4.92 -14.05
N GLU A 126 6.54 -5.11 -14.84
CA GLU A 126 7.60 -6.08 -14.54
C GLU A 126 8.32 -5.77 -13.22
N ARG A 127 8.65 -4.49 -12.99
CA ARG A 127 9.28 -4.05 -11.74
C ARG A 127 8.37 -4.27 -10.53
N SER A 128 7.07 -4.04 -10.67
CA SER A 128 6.11 -4.29 -9.59
C SER A 128 6.08 -5.76 -9.20
N ILE A 129 6.08 -6.68 -10.18
CA ILE A 129 6.17 -8.12 -9.92
C ILE A 129 7.46 -8.45 -9.15
N GLN A 130 8.60 -7.96 -9.61
CA GLN A 130 9.90 -8.25 -8.99
C GLN A 130 9.99 -7.77 -7.54
N LEU A 131 9.46 -6.59 -7.23
CA LEU A 131 9.59 -5.99 -5.90
C LEU A 131 8.56 -6.48 -4.89
N SER A 132 7.34 -6.73 -5.34
CA SER A 132 6.21 -6.99 -4.43
C SER A 132 5.66 -8.42 -4.49
N GLY A 133 6.04 -9.19 -5.52
CA GLY A 133 5.46 -10.51 -5.75
C GLY A 133 4.00 -10.47 -6.23
N CYS A 134 3.48 -9.29 -6.59
CA CYS A 134 2.08 -9.11 -6.94
C CYS A 134 1.60 -10.03 -8.06
N VAL A 135 0.44 -10.66 -7.87
CA VAL A 135 -0.27 -11.41 -8.91
C VAL A 135 -0.78 -10.44 -9.97
N ILE A 136 -0.36 -10.65 -11.22
CA ILE A 136 -0.86 -9.89 -12.39
C ILE A 136 -2.03 -10.64 -13.03
N PRO A 137 -3.23 -10.04 -13.10
CA PRO A 137 -4.37 -10.63 -13.77
C PRO A 137 -4.15 -10.74 -15.28
N PRO A 138 -4.75 -11.75 -15.93
CA PRO A 138 -4.65 -11.93 -17.38
C PRO A 138 -5.07 -10.69 -18.18
N GLU A 139 -6.07 -9.93 -17.71
CA GLU A 139 -6.51 -8.71 -18.41
C GLU A 139 -5.39 -7.66 -18.45
N LEU A 140 -4.64 -7.49 -17.36
CA LEU A 140 -3.57 -6.50 -17.27
C LEU A 140 -2.37 -6.89 -18.14
N THR A 141 -2.05 -8.18 -18.21
CA THR A 141 -1.06 -8.72 -19.16
C THR A 141 -1.48 -8.45 -20.60
N ALA A 142 -2.75 -8.70 -20.95
CA ALA A 142 -3.26 -8.45 -22.30
C ALA A 142 -3.21 -6.96 -22.68
N LEU A 143 -3.48 -6.05 -21.73
CA LEU A 143 -3.30 -4.61 -21.95
C LEU A 143 -1.84 -4.25 -22.23
N ALA A 144 -0.90 -4.78 -21.46
CA ALA A 144 0.53 -4.56 -21.67
C ALA A 144 1.03 -5.14 -23.00
N ASP A 145 0.54 -6.30 -23.40
CA ASP A 145 0.85 -6.92 -24.70
C ASP A 145 0.31 -6.13 -25.88
N ARG A 146 -0.88 -5.55 -25.74
CA ARG A 146 -1.48 -4.77 -26.82
C ARG A 146 -0.93 -3.35 -26.92
N PHE A 147 -0.73 -2.68 -25.79
CA PHE A 147 -0.49 -1.23 -25.73
C PHE A 147 0.90 -0.85 -25.21
N GLY A 148 1.70 -1.82 -24.73
CA GLY A 148 2.97 -1.55 -24.04
C GLY A 148 4.00 -0.76 -24.85
N ASP A 149 3.96 -0.84 -26.18
CA ASP A 149 4.86 -0.11 -27.08
C ASP A 149 4.37 1.32 -27.42
N SER A 150 3.16 1.69 -26.98
CA SER A 150 2.60 3.03 -27.13
C SER A 150 2.40 3.66 -25.74
N PRO A 151 3.32 4.53 -25.28
CA PRO A 151 3.25 5.11 -23.94
C PRO A 151 1.92 5.79 -23.62
N ALA A 152 1.35 6.53 -24.58
CA ALA A 152 0.07 7.19 -24.40
C ALA A 152 -1.08 6.19 -24.25
N ALA A 153 -1.12 5.15 -25.09
CA ALA A 153 -2.16 4.13 -25.02
C ALA A 153 -2.03 3.28 -23.75
N MET A 154 -0.82 2.89 -23.35
CA MET A 154 -0.58 2.14 -22.12
C MET A 154 -0.96 2.94 -20.88
N GLN A 155 -0.63 4.23 -20.84
CA GLN A 155 -1.03 5.12 -19.75
C GLN A 155 -2.56 5.21 -19.65
N GLN A 156 -3.25 5.43 -20.78
CA GLN A 156 -4.72 5.47 -20.79
C GLN A 156 -5.34 4.15 -20.33
N ALA A 157 -4.84 3.01 -20.83
CA ALA A 157 -5.29 1.68 -20.42
C ALA A 157 -5.09 1.43 -18.91
N GLY A 158 -3.93 1.79 -18.37
CA GLY A 158 -3.63 1.67 -16.95
C GLY A 158 -4.51 2.53 -16.05
N ILE A 159 -4.79 3.77 -16.46
CA ILE A 159 -5.71 4.67 -15.75
C ILE A 159 -7.13 4.10 -15.74
N LEU A 160 -7.61 3.57 -16.87
CA LEU A 160 -8.93 2.94 -16.96
C LEU A 160 -9.00 1.69 -16.08
N TYR A 161 -7.99 0.82 -16.13
CA TYR A 161 -7.92 -0.36 -15.26
C TYR A 161 -8.01 0.01 -13.77
N ALA A 162 -7.21 0.98 -13.33
CA ALA A 162 -7.26 1.45 -11.95
C ALA A 162 -8.61 2.10 -11.59
N SER A 163 -9.22 2.85 -12.53
CA SER A 163 -10.56 3.43 -12.34
C SER A 163 -11.60 2.33 -12.13
N HIS A 164 -11.56 1.25 -12.93
CA HIS A 164 -12.43 0.09 -12.77
C HIS A 164 -12.22 -0.60 -11.42
N GLN A 165 -10.97 -0.79 -10.99
CA GLN A 165 -10.69 -1.33 -9.66
C GLN A 165 -11.31 -0.48 -8.54
N ILE A 166 -11.16 0.84 -8.62
CA ILE A 166 -11.69 1.77 -7.61
C ILE A 166 -13.22 1.76 -7.60
N ILE A 167 -13.88 1.71 -8.76
CA ILE A 167 -15.35 1.61 -8.84
C ILE A 167 -15.84 0.36 -8.11
N ASP A 168 -15.22 -0.79 -8.39
CA ASP A 168 -15.57 -2.04 -7.72
C ASP A 168 -15.30 -1.99 -6.21
N LEU A 169 -14.18 -1.43 -5.78
CA LEU A 169 -13.86 -1.23 -4.36
C LEU A 169 -14.92 -0.38 -3.64
N ILE A 170 -15.29 0.77 -4.21
CA ILE A 170 -16.31 1.67 -3.65
C ILE A 170 -17.67 0.97 -3.61
N ALA A 171 -18.07 0.28 -4.68
CA ALA A 171 -19.33 -0.45 -4.75
C ALA A 171 -19.42 -1.56 -3.69
N ASN A 172 -18.28 -2.13 -3.27
CA ASN A 172 -18.18 -3.13 -2.20
C ASN A 172 -17.89 -2.51 -0.81
N GLY A 173 -18.04 -1.20 -0.65
CA GLY A 173 -17.95 -0.51 0.65
C GLY A 173 -16.53 -0.13 1.09
N CYS A 174 -15.52 -0.23 0.22
CA CYS A 174 -14.18 0.30 0.48
C CYS A 174 -14.15 1.80 0.13
N GLY A 175 -14.35 2.66 1.14
CA GLY A 175 -14.37 4.12 0.97
C GLY A 175 -12.99 4.81 1.04
N HIS A 176 -11.90 4.05 1.20
CA HIS A 176 -10.57 4.61 1.44
C HIS A 176 -9.58 4.10 0.39
N ILE A 177 -9.20 4.98 -0.54
CA ILE A 177 -8.31 4.67 -1.65
C ILE A 177 -7.01 5.47 -1.51
N HIS A 178 -5.87 4.79 -1.60
CA HIS A 178 -4.55 5.41 -1.68
C HIS A 178 -3.96 5.18 -3.07
N VAL A 179 -3.72 6.24 -3.84
CA VAL A 179 -3.23 6.12 -5.22
C VAL A 179 -1.71 6.32 -5.27
N TYR A 180 -0.99 5.32 -5.78
CA TYR A 180 0.43 5.41 -6.08
C TYR A 180 0.65 6.14 -7.41
N THR A 181 0.89 7.44 -7.35
CA THR A 181 1.03 8.30 -8.54
C THR A 181 2.38 8.19 -9.23
N MET A 182 3.41 7.69 -8.53
CA MET A 182 4.80 7.60 -9.06
C MET A 182 5.33 8.93 -9.58
N ASN A 183 5.05 10.04 -8.87
CA ASN A 183 5.37 11.42 -9.26
C ASN A 183 4.72 11.88 -10.58
N LYS A 184 3.63 11.24 -11.00
CA LYS A 184 2.84 11.59 -12.19
C LYS A 184 1.45 12.11 -11.79
N PRO A 185 1.29 13.41 -11.50
CA PRO A 185 0.00 13.97 -11.08
C PRO A 185 -1.10 13.77 -12.14
N GLU A 186 -0.76 13.71 -13.42
CA GLU A 186 -1.69 13.45 -14.52
C GLU A 186 -2.38 12.09 -14.44
N VAL A 187 -1.74 11.10 -13.80
CA VAL A 187 -2.33 9.78 -13.58
C VAL A 187 -3.47 9.86 -12.55
N ALA A 188 -3.24 10.55 -11.44
CA ALA A 188 -4.27 10.79 -10.43
C ALA A 188 -5.39 11.67 -10.99
N ALA A 189 -5.06 12.71 -11.75
CA ALA A 189 -6.04 13.57 -12.41
C ALA A 189 -6.93 12.78 -13.40
N GLY A 190 -6.34 11.85 -14.16
CA GLY A 190 -7.08 10.97 -15.06
C GLY A 190 -8.09 10.09 -14.34
N ILE A 191 -7.68 9.47 -13.21
CA ILE A 191 -8.59 8.70 -12.35
C ILE A 191 -9.73 9.59 -11.81
N LEU A 192 -9.39 10.74 -11.22
CA LEU A 192 -10.39 11.67 -10.67
C LEU A 192 -11.39 12.13 -11.73
N ASN A 193 -10.93 12.40 -12.94
CA ASN A 193 -11.82 12.80 -14.04
C ASN A 193 -12.79 11.67 -14.44
N ASN A 194 -12.33 10.42 -14.50
CA ASN A 194 -13.18 9.27 -14.79
C ASN A 194 -14.22 9.01 -13.68
N LEU A 195 -13.87 9.33 -12.43
CA LEU A 195 -14.68 9.01 -11.25
C LEU A 195 -15.46 10.20 -10.68
N LYS A 196 -15.49 11.35 -11.37
CA LYS A 196 -16.05 12.61 -10.87
C LYS A 196 -17.52 12.53 -10.41
N GLY A 197 -18.30 11.61 -10.96
CA GLY A 197 -19.70 11.39 -10.57
C GLY A 197 -19.91 10.28 -9.53
N ILE A 198 -18.84 9.61 -9.12
CA ILE A 198 -18.86 8.46 -8.19
C ILE A 198 -18.25 8.85 -6.84
N LEU A 199 -17.17 9.63 -6.87
CA LEU A 199 -16.49 10.18 -5.69
C LEU A 199 -17.22 11.40 -5.11
#